data_AF-A0A0W7Y507-F1
#
_entry.id   AF-A0A0W7Y507-F1
#
_cell.length_a   1.000
_cell.length_b   1.000
_cell.length_c   1.000
_cell.angle_alpha   90.00
_cell.angle_beta   90.00
_cell.angle_gamma   90.00
#
_symmetry.space_group_name_H-M   'P 1'
#
loop_
_entity.id
_entity.type
_entity.pdbx_description
1 polymer ?
#
loop_
_entity_poly.entity_id
_entity_poly.type
_entity_poly.pdbx_seq_one_letter_code
_entity_poly.pdbx_strand_id
1 'polypeptide(L)'
;MSMDDYFYNGELMKCYELAKQVTSEEEKARAQKYMALFEQYDLDRYPKPTAHGEVQHAERADESYPESDLVVEIRAIEEEEAFAKRIQQLEEAAKTGTPSDRAQSFFTQGELFLFAHHYNESVHCFQQAVKENPNKAVYWGITGQTMHRFGWMPFDALGYLEQAIQLDPINPRWKWNKALVLIQLAKDLQMAPFMANAALALEDALASCGEQQRSLKDAIQNTMDTMDSYVFS
;
A
#
# COMPACT_ATOMS: atom_id res chain seq x y z
N MET A 1 19.28 -0.02 13.05
CA MET A 1 19.25 0.01 11.57
C MET A 1 19.83 1.33 11.13
N SER A 2 20.70 1.31 10.13
CA SER A 2 21.26 2.48 9.44
C SER A 2 20.23 3.10 8.47
N MET A 3 20.54 4.27 7.90
CA MET A 3 19.70 4.86 6.84
C MET A 3 19.59 3.93 5.63
N ASP A 4 20.69 3.28 5.24
CA ASP A 4 20.73 2.33 4.15
C ASP A 4 19.86 1.11 4.44
N ASP A 5 19.90 0.58 5.68
CA ASP A 5 19.07 -0.55 6.09
C ASP A 5 17.58 -0.22 5.91
N TYR A 6 17.16 0.97 6.35
CA TYR A 6 15.77 1.43 6.16
C TYR A 6 15.43 1.64 4.69
N PHE A 7 16.31 2.28 3.92
CA PHE A 7 16.09 2.53 2.50
C PHE A 7 15.91 1.24 1.71
N TYR A 8 16.82 0.28 1.86
CA TYR A 8 16.77 -0.99 1.13
C TYR A 8 15.69 -1.93 1.63
N ASN A 9 15.24 -1.77 2.88
CA ASN A 9 14.04 -2.43 3.40
C ASN A 9 12.76 -1.67 3.02
N GLY A 10 12.79 -0.64 2.18
CA GLY A 10 11.59 0.11 1.78
C GLY A 10 10.84 0.81 2.92
N GLU A 11 11.53 1.10 4.02
CA GLU A 11 11.04 1.89 5.15
C GLU A 11 11.47 3.36 4.95
N LEU A 12 10.88 4.00 3.93
CA LEU A 12 11.31 5.30 3.42
C LEU A 12 11.10 6.41 4.44
N MET A 13 9.99 6.39 5.18
CA MET A 13 9.69 7.37 6.22
C MET A 13 10.69 7.26 7.37
N LYS A 14 11.03 6.03 7.80
CA LYS A 14 12.06 5.82 8.83
C LYS A 14 13.44 6.27 8.37
N CYS A 15 13.79 5.98 7.11
CA CYS A 15 15.02 6.45 6.49
C CYS A 15 15.09 7.99 6.50
N TYR A 16 14.01 8.66 6.08
CA TYR A 16 13.91 10.12 6.05
C TYR A 16 14.02 10.75 7.45
N GLU A 17 13.29 10.21 8.44
CA GLU A 17 13.36 10.69 9.82
C GLU A 17 14.75 10.52 10.43
N LEU A 18 15.42 9.40 10.15
CA LEU A 18 16.79 9.19 10.59
C LEU A 18 17.75 10.16 9.91
N ALA A 19 17.60 10.40 8.60
CA ALA A 19 18.42 11.34 7.84
C ALA A 19 18.36 12.76 8.40
N LYS A 20 17.18 13.23 8.81
CA LYS A 20 17.00 14.55 9.45
C LYS A 20 17.74 14.70 10.78
N GLN A 21 18.06 13.58 11.44
CA GLN A 21 18.73 13.56 12.75
C GLN A 21 20.26 13.40 12.64
N VAL A 22 20.80 13.18 11.44
CA VAL A 22 22.24 13.00 11.23
C VAL A 22 23.01 14.28 11.54
N THR A 23 23.97 14.17 12.45
CA THR A 23 24.88 15.25 12.86
C THR A 23 26.35 14.94 12.56
N SER A 24 26.67 13.69 12.18
CA SER A 24 28.03 13.29 11.80
C SER A 24 28.39 13.86 10.43
N GLU A 25 29.57 14.46 10.28
CA GLU A 25 30.01 14.99 8.99
C GLU A 25 30.27 13.88 7.95
N GLU A 26 30.57 12.66 8.41
CA GLU A 26 30.79 11.49 7.55
C GLU A 26 29.51 11.04 6.84
N GLU A 27 28.35 11.10 7.50
CA GLU A 27 27.07 10.64 6.93
C GLU A 27 26.22 11.77 6.36
N LYS A 28 26.55 13.03 6.65
CA LYS A 28 25.79 14.22 6.26
C LYS A 28 25.50 14.30 4.77
N ALA A 29 26.50 14.04 3.92
CA ALA A 29 26.32 14.05 2.48
C ALA A 29 25.34 12.97 1.99
N ARG A 30 25.27 11.83 2.69
CA ARG A 30 24.33 10.74 2.39
C ARG A 30 22.93 11.08 2.88
N ALA A 31 22.81 11.58 4.12
CA ALA A 31 21.55 12.04 4.68
C ALA A 31 20.88 13.08 3.78
N GLN A 32 21.65 14.05 3.27
CA GLN A 32 21.16 15.06 2.32
C GLN A 32 20.61 14.46 1.03
N LYS A 33 21.21 13.38 0.50
CA LYS A 33 20.70 12.68 -0.68
C LYS A 33 19.35 12.01 -0.40
N TYR A 34 19.21 11.34 0.74
CA TYR A 34 17.94 10.72 1.13
C TYR A 34 16.86 11.78 1.35
N MET A 35 17.17 12.86 2.05
CA MET A 35 16.23 13.96 2.25
C MET A 35 15.78 14.56 0.91
N ALA A 36 16.71 14.90 0.03
CA ALA A 36 16.39 15.46 -1.29
C ALA A 36 15.59 14.48 -2.17
N LEU A 37 15.84 13.18 -2.06
CA LEU A 37 15.05 12.15 -2.73
C LEU A 37 13.61 12.17 -2.22
N PHE A 38 13.40 12.17 -0.91
CA PHE A 38 12.08 12.04 -0.29
C PHE A 38 11.24 13.32 -0.31
N GLU A 39 11.88 14.48 -0.34
CA GLU A 39 11.20 15.75 -0.60
C GLU A 39 10.51 15.77 -1.98
N GLN A 40 11.03 15.05 -2.98
CA GLN A 40 10.40 14.92 -4.31
C GLN A 40 9.10 14.10 -4.27
N TYR A 41 8.98 13.18 -3.32
CA TYR A 41 7.81 12.32 -3.14
C TYR A 41 6.81 12.89 -2.14
N ASP A 42 6.99 14.15 -1.71
CA ASP A 42 6.06 14.84 -0.83
C ASP A 42 5.71 14.05 0.45
N LEU A 43 6.64 13.27 1.00
CA LEU A 43 6.39 12.39 2.15
C LEU A 43 5.84 13.14 3.37
N ASP A 44 6.26 14.40 3.57
CA ASP A 44 5.73 15.25 4.63
C ASP A 44 4.24 15.61 4.48
N ARG A 45 3.66 15.42 3.29
CA ARG A 45 2.24 15.64 2.99
C ARG A 45 1.36 14.41 3.25
N TYR A 46 1.97 13.25 3.54
CA TYR A 46 1.19 12.05 3.84
C TYR A 46 0.32 12.32 5.07
N PRO A 47 -0.97 11.92 5.03
CA PRO A 47 -1.82 11.95 6.21
C PRO A 47 -1.14 11.20 7.36
N LYS A 48 -1.08 11.82 8.54
CA LYS A 48 -0.44 11.23 9.70
C LYS A 48 -1.48 10.40 10.46
N PRO A 49 -1.31 9.08 10.56
CA PRO A 49 -2.18 8.29 11.41
C PRO A 49 -2.17 8.82 12.83
N THR A 50 -3.33 8.80 13.47
CA THR A 50 -3.50 9.22 14.86
C THR A 50 -3.10 8.09 15.80
N ALA A 51 -2.86 8.41 17.08
CA ALA A 51 -2.60 7.38 18.09
C ALA A 51 -3.83 6.52 18.43
N HIS A 52 -4.99 6.77 17.80
CA HIS A 52 -6.19 6.00 18.04
C HIS A 52 -6.11 4.68 17.28
N GLY A 53 -6.03 3.56 18.02
CA GLY A 53 -6.05 2.23 17.43
C GLY A 53 -7.41 1.95 16.79
N GLU A 54 -7.44 1.88 15.47
CA GLU A 54 -8.58 1.38 14.71
C GLU A 54 -8.45 -0.12 14.47
N VAL A 55 -9.57 -0.84 14.49
CA VAL A 55 -9.59 -2.27 14.21
C VAL A 55 -9.28 -2.49 12.72
N GLN A 56 -8.23 -3.27 12.47
CA GLN A 56 -7.85 -3.70 11.13
C GLN A 56 -8.54 -5.02 10.83
N HIS A 57 -9.03 -5.18 9.60
CA HIS A 57 -9.65 -6.42 9.17
C HIS A 57 -8.65 -7.27 8.41
N ALA A 58 -8.59 -8.55 8.77
CA ALA A 58 -7.82 -9.52 8.02
C ALA A 58 -8.49 -9.81 6.68
N GLU A 59 -7.67 -10.08 5.67
CA GLU A 59 -8.12 -10.58 4.38
C GLU A 59 -8.82 -11.94 4.53
N ARG A 60 -9.92 -12.10 3.80
CA ARG A 60 -10.73 -13.31 3.76
C ARG A 60 -10.14 -14.37 2.82
N ALA A 61 -10.71 -15.57 2.85
CA ALA A 61 -10.29 -16.69 2.01
C ALA A 61 -10.45 -16.42 0.49
N ASP A 62 -11.36 -15.52 0.12
CA ASP A 62 -11.62 -15.08 -1.25
C ASP A 62 -10.77 -13.86 -1.66
N GLU A 63 -9.74 -13.53 -0.86
CA GLU A 63 -8.85 -12.39 -1.06
C GLU A 63 -9.53 -11.01 -0.95
N SER A 64 -10.77 -10.96 -0.45
CA SER A 64 -11.47 -9.71 -0.18
C SER A 64 -11.23 -9.19 1.24
N TYR A 65 -11.50 -7.91 1.43
CA TYR A 65 -11.62 -7.27 2.73
C TYR A 65 -13.07 -6.87 2.99
N PRO A 66 -13.52 -6.76 4.26
CA PRO A 66 -14.86 -6.26 4.57
C PRO A 66 -15.17 -4.89 3.99
N GLU A 67 -14.17 -4.03 3.82
CA GLU A 67 -14.31 -2.73 3.18
C GLU A 67 -14.76 -2.81 1.71
N SER A 68 -14.61 -3.98 1.08
CA SER A 68 -15.01 -4.26 -0.30
C SER A 68 -16.44 -4.84 -0.42
N ASP A 69 -17.18 -5.01 0.68
CA ASP A 69 -18.52 -5.62 0.61
C ASP A 69 -19.48 -4.78 -0.26
N LEU A 70 -19.41 -3.45 -0.14
CA LEU A 70 -20.25 -2.55 -0.92
C LEU A 70 -19.95 -2.61 -2.42
N VAL A 71 -18.71 -2.84 -2.86
CA VAL A 71 -18.41 -2.92 -4.30
C VAL A 71 -19.05 -4.16 -4.91
N VAL A 72 -19.10 -5.27 -4.18
CA VAL A 72 -19.77 -6.50 -4.62
C VAL A 72 -21.28 -6.26 -4.78
N GLU A 73 -21.91 -5.65 -3.79
CA GLU A 73 -23.34 -5.29 -3.85
C GLU A 73 -23.65 -4.39 -5.05
N ILE A 74 -22.84 -3.35 -5.27
CA ILE A 74 -23.06 -2.37 -6.34
C ILE A 74 -22.91 -3.00 -7.72
N ARG A 75 -21.87 -3.83 -7.91
CA ARG A 75 -21.59 -4.49 -9.19
C ARG A 75 -22.62 -5.56 -9.55
N ALA A 76 -23.41 -6.02 -8.58
CA ALA A 76 -24.51 -6.96 -8.81
C ALA A 76 -25.82 -6.28 -9.25
N ILE A 77 -25.89 -4.94 -9.26
CA ILE A 77 -27.09 -4.21 -9.70
C ILE A 77 -27.16 -4.22 -11.23
N GLU A 78 -28.19 -4.88 -11.78
CA GLU A 78 -28.43 -4.94 -13.23
C GLU A 78 -29.26 -3.76 -13.74
N GLU A 79 -30.17 -3.23 -12.91
CA GLU A 79 -31.06 -2.14 -13.27
C GLU A 79 -30.34 -0.79 -13.25
N GLU A 80 -30.26 -0.12 -14.41
CA GLU A 80 -29.50 1.12 -14.61
C GLU A 80 -29.92 2.23 -13.63
N GLU A 81 -31.22 2.39 -13.38
CA GLU A 81 -31.71 3.42 -12.47
C GLU A 81 -31.34 3.14 -11.00
N ALA A 82 -31.34 1.86 -10.60
CA ALA A 82 -30.90 1.47 -9.27
C ALA A 82 -29.39 1.65 -9.11
N PHE A 83 -28.61 1.34 -10.14
CA PHE A 83 -27.16 1.54 -10.15
C PHE A 83 -26.82 3.03 -10.06
N ALA A 84 -27.44 3.87 -10.89
CA ALA A 84 -27.24 5.32 -10.89
C ALA A 84 -27.59 5.94 -9.52
N LYS A 85 -28.71 5.53 -8.92
CA LYS A 85 -29.09 5.94 -7.57
C LYS A 85 -28.03 5.55 -6.54
N ARG A 86 -27.43 4.37 -6.67
CA ARG A 86 -26.40 3.90 -5.74
C ARG A 86 -25.09 4.67 -5.88
N ILE A 87 -24.70 5.05 -7.09
CA ILE A 87 -23.57 5.96 -7.33
C ILE A 87 -23.84 7.34 -6.72
N GLN A 88 -25.05 7.90 -6.91
CA GLN A 88 -25.41 9.19 -6.30
C GLN A 88 -25.32 9.16 -4.76
N GLN A 89 -25.70 8.03 -4.13
CA GLN A 89 -25.55 7.86 -2.69
C GLN A 89 -24.09 7.83 -2.24
N LEU A 90 -23.19 7.20 -3.00
CA LEU A 90 -21.76 7.25 -2.71
C LEU A 90 -21.24 8.68 -2.82
N GLU A 91 -21.58 9.41 -3.88
CA GLU A 91 -21.16 10.80 -4.05
C GLU A 91 -21.65 11.70 -2.92
N GLU A 92 -22.88 11.51 -2.46
CA GLU A 92 -23.43 12.26 -1.33
C GLU A 92 -22.71 11.89 -0.03
N ALA A 93 -22.50 10.59 0.24
CA ALA A 93 -21.76 10.12 1.41
C ALA A 93 -20.34 10.69 1.45
N ALA A 94 -19.67 10.78 0.30
CA ALA A 94 -18.33 11.38 0.17
C ALA A 94 -18.32 12.89 0.46
N LYS A 95 -19.46 13.59 0.33
CA LYS A 95 -19.55 15.04 0.56
C LYS A 95 -20.01 15.39 1.97
N THR A 96 -21.00 14.69 2.50
CA THR A 96 -21.74 15.10 3.70
C THR A 96 -21.66 14.11 4.85
N GLY A 97 -21.12 12.91 4.63
CA GLY A 97 -20.96 11.88 5.65
C GLY A 97 -19.93 12.25 6.74
N THR A 98 -19.85 11.41 7.78
CA THR A 98 -18.76 11.49 8.76
C THR A 98 -17.41 11.17 8.09
N PRO A 99 -16.25 11.46 8.71
CA PRO A 99 -14.95 11.08 8.13
C PRO A 99 -14.86 9.57 7.78
N SER A 100 -15.45 8.70 8.60
CA SER A 100 -15.52 7.26 8.32
C SER A 100 -16.41 6.96 7.12
N ASP A 101 -17.59 7.59 7.01
CA ASP A 101 -18.48 7.41 5.86
C ASP A 101 -17.85 7.92 4.56
N ARG A 102 -17.18 9.09 4.63
CA ARG A 102 -16.46 9.66 3.48
C ARG A 102 -15.33 8.75 3.04
N ALA A 103 -14.53 8.27 3.98
CA ALA A 103 -13.42 7.36 3.69
C ALA A 103 -13.91 6.07 3.02
N GLN A 104 -14.94 5.43 3.59
CA GLN A 104 -15.53 4.21 3.03
C GLN A 104 -16.15 4.47 1.65
N SER A 105 -16.83 5.60 1.45
CA SER A 105 -17.39 5.98 0.16
C SER A 105 -16.29 6.14 -0.89
N PHE A 106 -15.23 6.89 -0.60
CA PHE A 106 -14.10 7.06 -1.50
C PHE A 106 -13.41 5.73 -1.81
N PHE A 107 -13.24 4.86 -0.81
CA PHE A 107 -12.69 3.53 -1.03
C PHE A 107 -13.54 2.71 -2.00
N THR A 108 -14.86 2.65 -1.78
CA THR A 108 -15.78 1.93 -2.67
C THR A 108 -15.79 2.52 -4.09
N GLN A 109 -15.75 3.85 -4.24
CA GLN A 109 -15.60 4.48 -5.56
C GLN A 109 -14.26 4.11 -6.22
N GLY A 110 -13.18 4.06 -5.45
CA GLY A 110 -11.86 3.65 -5.93
C GLY A 110 -11.83 2.23 -6.46
N GLU A 111 -12.49 1.28 -5.79
CA GLU A 111 -12.63 -0.09 -6.28
C GLU A 111 -13.52 -0.19 -7.52
N LEU A 112 -14.61 0.58 -7.59
CA LEU A 112 -15.46 0.62 -8.79
C LEU A 112 -14.68 1.14 -10.00
N PHE A 113 -13.91 2.23 -9.85
CA PHE A 113 -13.02 2.72 -10.90
C PHE A 113 -11.95 1.70 -11.28
N LEU A 114 -11.40 0.97 -10.30
CA LEU A 114 -10.43 -0.08 -10.55
C LEU A 114 -11.02 -1.20 -11.42
N PHE A 115 -12.22 -1.68 -11.09
CA PHE A 115 -12.93 -2.69 -11.89
C PHE A 115 -13.29 -2.19 -13.29
N ALA A 116 -13.50 -0.87 -13.45
CA ALA A 116 -13.73 -0.23 -14.73
C ALA A 116 -12.44 0.15 -15.47
N HIS A 117 -11.26 -0.24 -14.97
CA HIS A 117 -9.94 0.06 -15.54
C HIS A 117 -9.55 1.55 -15.59
N HIS A 118 -10.21 2.38 -14.77
CA HIS A 118 -9.89 3.81 -14.57
C HIS A 118 -8.88 3.97 -13.43
N TYR A 119 -7.63 3.62 -13.69
CA TYR A 119 -6.62 3.49 -12.63
C TYR A 119 -6.25 4.81 -11.96
N ASN A 120 -6.23 5.93 -12.70
CA ASN A 120 -5.88 7.24 -12.13
C ASN A 120 -6.96 7.72 -11.15
N GLU A 121 -8.21 7.61 -11.55
CA GLU A 121 -9.38 7.92 -10.74
C GLU A 121 -9.47 6.99 -9.53
N SER A 122 -9.16 5.70 -9.71
CA SER A 122 -9.08 4.72 -8.64
C SER A 122 -8.07 5.11 -7.56
N VAL A 123 -6.82 5.37 -7.96
CA VAL A 123 -5.77 5.80 -7.02
C VAL A 123 -6.14 7.13 -6.36
N HIS A 124 -6.69 8.09 -7.11
CA HIS A 124 -7.16 9.35 -6.53
C HIS A 124 -8.20 9.12 -5.43
N CYS A 125 -9.21 8.29 -5.69
CA CYS A 125 -10.23 7.94 -4.71
C CYS A 125 -9.62 7.26 -3.48
N PHE A 126 -8.71 6.29 -3.64
CA PHE A 126 -8.06 5.66 -2.50
C PHE A 126 -7.23 6.65 -1.67
N GLN A 127 -6.54 7.60 -2.30
CA GLN A 127 -5.84 8.67 -1.61
C GLN A 127 -6.79 9.59 -0.81
N GLN A 128 -8.00 9.85 -1.32
CA GLN A 128 -9.01 10.56 -0.53
C GLN A 128 -9.50 9.72 0.65
N ALA A 129 -9.70 8.41 0.48
CA ALA A 129 -10.05 7.51 1.57
C ALA A 129 -9.01 7.55 2.70
N VAL A 130 -7.73 7.52 2.33
CA VAL A 130 -6.60 7.69 3.26
C VAL A 130 -6.61 9.04 3.97
N LYS A 131 -6.93 10.14 3.27
CA LYS A 131 -7.01 11.48 3.89
C LYS A 131 -8.14 11.59 4.89
N GLU A 132 -9.29 11.00 4.57
CA GLU A 132 -10.49 11.04 5.43
C GLU A 132 -10.34 10.12 6.64
N ASN A 133 -9.70 8.96 6.46
CA ASN A 133 -9.32 8.07 7.55
C ASN A 133 -7.90 7.51 7.39
N PRO A 134 -6.89 8.15 8.00
CA PRO A 134 -5.51 7.70 7.92
C PRO A 134 -5.21 6.50 8.84
N ASN A 135 -6.14 6.06 9.68
CA ASN A 135 -5.90 4.96 10.64
C ASN A 135 -6.28 3.58 10.10
N LYS A 136 -6.83 3.52 8.89
CA LYS A 136 -7.26 2.27 8.27
C LYS A 136 -6.22 1.73 7.30
N ALA A 137 -5.58 0.62 7.66
CA ALA A 137 -4.47 0.03 6.91
C ALA A 137 -4.86 -0.38 5.49
N VAL A 138 -6.08 -0.90 5.27
CA VAL A 138 -6.52 -1.35 3.95
C VAL A 138 -6.57 -0.22 2.92
N TYR A 139 -6.90 1.00 3.33
CA TYR A 139 -6.91 2.16 2.41
C TYR A 139 -5.50 2.48 1.93
N TRP A 140 -4.51 2.42 2.82
CA TRP A 140 -3.10 2.55 2.46
C TRP A 140 -2.61 1.40 1.59
N GLY A 141 -2.88 0.16 2.02
CA GLY A 141 -2.37 -1.06 1.38
C GLY A 141 -2.88 -1.25 -0.05
N ILE A 142 -4.19 -1.05 -0.26
CA ILE A 142 -4.80 -1.12 -1.59
C ILE A 142 -4.32 0.02 -2.49
N THR A 143 -4.09 1.22 -1.95
CA THR A 143 -3.46 2.31 -2.72
C THR A 143 -2.08 1.89 -3.23
N GLY A 144 -1.19 1.43 -2.33
CA GLY A 144 0.16 1.01 -2.70
C GLY A 144 0.19 -0.18 -3.66
N GLN A 145 -0.67 -1.18 -3.44
CA GLN A 145 -0.84 -2.31 -4.36
C GLN A 145 -1.27 -1.86 -5.77
N THR A 146 -2.27 -0.98 -5.84
CA THR A 146 -2.80 -0.47 -7.11
C THR A 146 -1.73 0.34 -7.84
N MET A 147 -1.05 1.24 -7.13
CA MET A 147 0.05 2.04 -7.67
C MET A 147 1.15 1.16 -8.27
N HIS A 148 1.61 0.15 -7.54
CA HIS A 148 2.61 -0.79 -8.03
C HIS A 148 2.13 -1.54 -9.28
N ARG A 149 0.91 -2.08 -9.25
CA ARG A 149 0.37 -2.91 -10.35
C ARG A 149 0.22 -2.15 -11.66
N PHE A 150 -0.05 -0.85 -11.61
CA PHE A 150 -0.43 -0.05 -12.77
C PHE A 150 0.59 1.05 -13.12
N GLY A 151 1.82 0.93 -12.64
CA GLY A 151 2.96 1.68 -13.18
C GLY A 151 3.22 3.05 -12.57
N TRP A 152 2.72 3.30 -11.35
CA TRP A 152 3.23 4.42 -10.54
C TRP A 152 4.65 4.13 -10.06
N MET A 153 5.33 5.18 -9.58
CA MET A 153 6.69 5.06 -9.11
C MET A 153 6.80 4.07 -7.94
N PRO A 154 7.78 3.15 -7.95
CA PRO A 154 7.95 2.17 -6.87
C PRO A 154 8.08 2.80 -5.48
N PHE A 155 8.76 3.95 -5.37
CA PHE A 155 8.91 4.65 -4.08
C PHE A 155 7.59 5.24 -3.55
N ASP A 156 6.67 5.69 -4.43
CA ASP A 156 5.34 6.12 -3.99
C ASP A 156 4.58 4.93 -3.39
N ALA A 157 4.56 3.79 -4.10
CA ALA A 157 3.90 2.58 -3.64
C ALA A 157 4.47 2.08 -2.30
N LEU A 158 5.79 2.12 -2.13
CA LEU A 158 6.44 1.79 -0.86
C LEU A 158 6.01 2.70 0.29
N GLY A 159 5.86 4.01 0.06
CA GLY A 159 5.38 4.93 1.10
C GLY A 159 3.99 4.55 1.61
N TYR A 160 3.07 4.18 0.71
CA TYR A 160 1.74 3.70 1.10
C TYR A 160 1.79 2.34 1.81
N LEU A 161 2.61 1.40 1.31
CA LEU A 161 2.76 0.07 1.93
C LEU A 161 3.43 0.13 3.30
N GLU A 162 4.39 1.03 3.51
CA GLU A 162 5.02 1.27 4.81
C GLU A 162 3.98 1.71 5.85
N GLN A 163 3.08 2.64 5.49
CA GLN A 163 1.98 3.06 6.37
C GLN A 163 1.00 1.91 6.64
N ALA A 164 0.64 1.13 5.62
CA ALA A 164 -0.24 -0.03 5.79
C ALA A 164 0.35 -1.05 6.77
N ILE A 165 1.65 -1.36 6.64
CA ILE A 165 2.37 -2.31 7.53
C ILE A 165 2.54 -1.72 8.94
N GLN A 166 2.73 -0.41 9.07
CA GLN A 166 2.80 0.23 10.40
C GLN A 166 1.48 0.11 11.16
N LEU A 167 0.34 0.24 10.46
CA LEU A 167 -1.00 0.15 11.04
C LEU A 167 -1.45 -1.29 11.27
N ASP A 168 -1.10 -2.20 10.36
CA ASP A 168 -1.46 -3.61 10.41
C ASP A 168 -0.23 -4.50 10.16
N PRO A 169 0.66 -4.64 11.16
CA PRO A 169 1.94 -5.34 11.00
C PRO A 169 1.80 -6.85 10.86
N ILE A 170 0.61 -7.41 11.08
CA ILE A 170 0.34 -8.85 10.94
C ILE A 170 -0.30 -9.19 9.61
N ASN A 171 -0.57 -8.21 8.75
CA ASN A 171 -1.21 -8.48 7.47
C ASN A 171 -0.18 -8.95 6.43
N PRO A 172 -0.28 -10.20 5.96
CA PRO A 172 0.66 -10.75 5.00
C PRO A 172 0.59 -10.09 3.62
N ARG A 173 -0.58 -9.55 3.23
CA ARG A 173 -0.78 -8.96 1.90
C ARG A 173 0.07 -7.71 1.72
N TRP A 174 0.19 -6.86 2.74
CA TRP A 174 0.99 -5.64 2.65
C TRP A 174 2.49 -5.94 2.58
N LYS A 175 2.95 -6.93 3.35
CA LYS A 175 4.34 -7.43 3.33
C LYS A 175 4.69 -8.05 1.97
N TRP A 176 3.79 -8.84 1.40
CA TRP A 176 3.98 -9.42 0.08
C TRP A 176 4.04 -8.35 -1.01
N ASN A 177 3.11 -7.39 -1.02
CA ASN A 177 3.15 -6.28 -1.97
C ASN A 177 4.43 -5.46 -1.83
N LYS A 178 4.90 -5.20 -0.59
CA LYS A 178 6.19 -4.55 -0.36
C LYS A 178 7.33 -5.34 -1.01
N ALA A 179 7.37 -6.67 -0.82
CA ALA A 179 8.39 -7.51 -1.44
C ALA A 179 8.37 -7.43 -2.97
N LEU A 180 7.19 -7.41 -3.60
CA LEU A 180 7.06 -7.26 -5.05
C LEU A 180 7.66 -5.93 -5.54
N VAL A 181 7.41 -4.83 -4.83
CA VAL A 181 8.00 -3.52 -5.16
C VAL A 181 9.52 -3.54 -4.98
N LEU A 182 10.03 -4.21 -3.94
CA LEU A 182 11.47 -4.36 -3.72
C LEU A 182 12.14 -5.22 -4.81
N ILE A 183 11.49 -6.28 -5.31
CA ILE A 183 11.97 -7.06 -6.46
C ILE A 183 12.05 -6.17 -7.71
N GLN A 184 11.02 -5.35 -7.96
CA GLN A 184 11.01 -4.41 -9.07
C GLN A 184 12.17 -3.40 -8.96
N LEU A 185 12.40 -2.83 -7.77
CA LEU A 185 13.54 -1.92 -7.53
C LEU A 185 14.89 -2.61 -7.68
N ALA A 186 15.03 -3.85 -7.20
CA ALA A 186 16.25 -4.63 -7.37
C ALA A 186 16.58 -4.82 -8.85
N LYS A 187 15.57 -5.11 -9.67
CA LYS A 187 15.70 -5.25 -11.13
C LYS A 187 16.00 -3.91 -11.81
N ASP A 188 15.23 -2.88 -11.54
CA ASP A 188 15.35 -1.59 -12.24
C ASP A 188 16.65 -0.87 -11.91
N LEU A 189 17.07 -0.92 -10.64
CA LEU A 189 18.25 -0.21 -10.15
C LEU A 189 19.49 -1.09 -10.10
N GLN A 190 19.36 -2.40 -10.33
CA GLN A 190 20.46 -3.37 -10.26
C GLN A 190 21.16 -3.34 -8.88
N MET A 191 20.38 -3.20 -7.81
CA MET A 191 20.90 -3.11 -6.43
C MET A 191 20.50 -4.34 -5.62
N ALA A 192 21.47 -5.23 -5.39
CA ALA A 192 21.29 -6.48 -4.64
C ALA A 192 20.66 -6.34 -3.23
N PRO A 193 20.88 -5.25 -2.46
CA PRO A 193 20.24 -5.09 -1.15
C PRO A 193 18.71 -5.09 -1.20
N PHE A 194 18.08 -4.57 -2.27
CA PHE A 194 16.61 -4.64 -2.40
C PHE A 194 16.13 -6.07 -2.54
N MET A 195 16.86 -6.91 -3.29
CA MET A 195 16.53 -8.32 -3.47
C MET A 195 16.60 -9.10 -2.16
N ALA A 196 17.65 -8.86 -1.36
CA ALA A 196 17.80 -9.49 -0.05
C ALA A 196 16.65 -9.10 0.90
N ASN A 197 16.27 -7.81 0.91
CA ASN A 197 15.14 -7.35 1.73
C ASN A 197 13.79 -7.84 1.21
N ALA A 198 13.63 -8.05 -0.10
CA ALA A 198 12.43 -8.66 -0.66
C ALA A 198 12.26 -10.11 -0.15
N ALA A 199 13.34 -10.90 -0.11
CA ALA A 199 13.30 -12.26 0.41
C ALA A 199 12.85 -12.29 1.88
N LEU A 200 13.42 -11.42 2.72
CA LEU A 200 13.02 -11.28 4.12
C LEU A 200 11.55 -10.87 4.27
N ALA A 201 11.07 -9.94 3.44
CA ALA A 201 9.67 -9.52 3.44
C ALA A 201 8.72 -10.65 3.00
N LEU A 202 9.14 -11.53 2.08
CA LEU A 202 8.37 -12.71 1.68
C LEU A 202 8.28 -13.74 2.80
N GLU A 203 9.39 -14.01 3.49
CA GLU A 203 9.41 -14.92 4.65
C GLU A 203 8.48 -14.41 5.77
N ASP A 204 8.55 -13.12 6.10
CA ASP A 204 7.67 -12.50 7.09
C ASP A 204 6.20 -12.49 6.64
N ALA A 205 5.93 -12.23 5.35
CA ALA A 205 4.59 -12.34 4.78
C ALA A 205 4.04 -13.76 4.94
N LEU A 206 4.82 -14.78 4.56
CA LEU A 206 4.40 -16.18 4.64
C LEU A 206 4.13 -16.60 6.09
N ALA A 207 4.98 -16.20 7.04
CA ALA A 207 4.81 -16.47 8.46
C ALA A 207 3.56 -15.79 9.04
N SER A 208 3.13 -14.67 8.46
CA SER A 208 1.94 -13.92 8.91
C SER A 208 0.62 -14.45 8.32
N CYS A 209 0.67 -15.35 7.34
CA CYS A 209 -0.54 -15.85 6.68
C CYS A 209 -1.37 -16.77 7.60
N GLY A 210 -2.66 -16.43 7.75
CA GLY A 210 -3.65 -17.25 8.44
C GLY A 210 -3.98 -18.56 7.71
N GLU A 211 -4.68 -19.47 8.39
CA GLU A 211 -5.05 -20.79 7.84
C GLU A 211 -5.94 -20.70 6.59
N GLN A 212 -6.79 -19.66 6.52
CA GLN A 212 -7.77 -19.48 5.45
C GLN A 212 -7.17 -18.84 4.18
N GLN A 213 -5.97 -18.25 4.26
CA GLN A 213 -5.34 -17.51 3.17
C GLN A 213 -4.47 -18.42 2.28
N ARG A 214 -5.04 -19.54 1.80
CA ARG A 214 -4.26 -20.54 1.02
C ARG A 214 -3.75 -19.99 -0.30
N SER A 215 -4.61 -19.29 -1.05
CA SER A 215 -4.23 -18.66 -2.33
C SER A 215 -3.08 -17.67 -2.16
N LEU A 216 -3.12 -16.83 -1.13
CA LEU A 216 -2.04 -15.91 -0.81
C LEU A 216 -0.74 -16.64 -0.45
N LYS A 217 -0.80 -17.71 0.37
CA LYS A 217 0.38 -18.52 0.70
C LYS A 217 1.03 -19.09 -0.56
N ASP A 218 0.23 -19.66 -1.46
CA ASP A 218 0.73 -20.22 -2.72
C ASP A 218 1.35 -19.13 -3.62
N ALA A 219 0.75 -17.94 -3.67
CA ALA A 219 1.27 -16.82 -4.44
C ALA A 219 2.59 -16.27 -3.87
N ILE A 220 2.72 -16.18 -2.55
CA ILE A 220 3.96 -15.78 -1.87
C ILE A 220 5.04 -16.83 -2.15
N GLN A 221 4.74 -18.12 -1.99
CA GLN A 221 5.70 -19.20 -2.24
C GLN A 221 6.17 -19.19 -3.69
N ASN A 222 5.25 -19.06 -4.65
CA ASN A 222 5.62 -18.94 -6.07
C ASN A 222 6.51 -17.71 -6.32
N THR A 223 6.24 -16.59 -5.64
CA THR A 223 7.10 -15.40 -5.74
C THR A 223 8.51 -15.71 -5.22
N MET A 224 8.64 -16.38 -4.08
CA MET A 224 9.94 -16.79 -3.52
C MET A 224 10.69 -17.73 -4.46
N ASP A 225 10.00 -18.70 -5.07
CA ASP A 225 10.61 -19.69 -5.95
C ASP A 225 11.09 -19.08 -7.28
N THR A 226 10.50 -17.96 -7.70
CA THR A 226 10.76 -17.34 -9.00
C THR A 226 11.50 -16.01 -8.92
N MET A 227 11.64 -15.39 -7.75
CA MET A 227 12.22 -14.04 -7.61
C MET A 227 13.59 -13.90 -8.28
N ASP A 228 14.47 -14.91 -8.15
CA ASP A 228 15.81 -14.89 -8.75
C ASP A 228 15.79 -14.84 -10.28
N SER A 229 14.78 -15.43 -10.92
CA SER A 229 14.65 -15.42 -12.38
C SER A 229 14.35 -14.02 -12.95
N TYR A 230 13.81 -13.12 -12.14
CA TYR A 230 13.43 -11.77 -12.57
C TYR A 230 14.60 -10.78 -12.61
N VAL A 231 15.70 -11.07 -11.90
CA VAL A 231 16.88 -10.19 -11.83
C VAL A 231 17.89 -10.51 -12.94
N PHE A 232 17.92 -11.76 -13.42
CA PHE A 232 18.88 -12.24 -14.41
C PHE A 232 18.30 -12.48 -15.82
N SER A 233 17.10 -11.95 -16.11
CA SER A 233 16.44 -12.02 -17.43
C SER A 233 16.52 -10.73 -18.22
#